data_AF-A0A0R3LUP4-F1
#
_entry.id   AF-A0A0R3LUP4-F1
#
_cell.length_a   1.000
_cell.length_b   1.000
_cell.length_c   1.000
_cell.angle_alpha   90.00
_cell.angle_beta   90.00
_cell.angle_gamma   90.00
#
_symmetry.space_group_name_H-M   'P 1'
#
loop_
_entity.id
_entity.type
_entity.pdbx_description
1 polymer ?
#
loop_
_entity_poly.entity_id
_entity_poly.type
_entity_poly.pdbx_seq_one_letter_code
_entity_poly.pdbx_strand_id
1 'polypeptide(L)'
;MNERAERYRDFFDLQLRFAEAIAETKSMPIAEAVLLYTNFHRRFGLGDVTRDGLNPQWREYAHGLSRLGTHEQRAGWTQQFYTQAPEERPAFPDHVFGCFDFHASDDSGIVRLHFYNRDTLGSLSRGRTGERQRELANMFASIRQRFPDARHVEGRSWLYGIEAYRRLFPEEYVRSRVVMEHDRRFQGMARWGQFLDRRGNVKPALKETFLHNIGRLDATRLWEVFPLPSFRVSAPIDAFYVRYEIQI
;
A
#
# COMPACT_ATOMS: atom_id res chain seq x y z
N MET A 1 -24.46 -5.29 11.31
CA MET A 1 -23.81 -5.04 10.01
C MET A 1 -22.36 -4.72 10.29
N ASN A 2 -21.39 -5.32 9.59
CA ASN A 2 -19.96 -5.16 9.91
C ASN A 2 -19.47 -3.78 9.42
N GLU A 3 -19.35 -2.79 10.33
CA GLU A 3 -18.97 -1.40 10.05
C GLU A 3 -17.65 -1.28 9.27
N ARG A 4 -16.71 -2.21 9.50
CA ARG A 4 -15.45 -2.29 8.76
C ARG A 4 -15.69 -2.63 7.30
N ALA A 5 -16.59 -3.57 7.04
CA ALA A 5 -16.90 -4.00 5.69
C ALA A 5 -17.58 -2.89 4.91
N GLU A 6 -18.54 -2.20 5.51
CA GLU A 6 -19.23 -1.09 4.84
C GLU A 6 -18.31 0.05 4.43
N ARG A 7 -17.36 0.39 5.29
CA ARG A 7 -16.37 1.44 5.04
C ARG A 7 -15.51 1.19 3.80
N TYR A 8 -15.19 -0.07 3.52
CA TYR A 8 -14.36 -0.44 2.38
C TYR A 8 -15.15 -0.76 1.11
N ARG A 9 -16.49 -0.72 1.14
CA ARG A 9 -17.33 -1.04 -0.02
C ARG A 9 -16.92 -0.24 -1.27
N ASP A 10 -16.89 1.09 -1.16
CA ASP A 10 -16.52 1.98 -2.26
C ASP A 10 -15.05 1.81 -2.68
N PHE A 11 -14.19 1.43 -1.75
CA PHE A 11 -12.77 1.19 -2.02
C PHE A 11 -12.53 -0.12 -2.78
N PHE A 12 -13.34 -1.14 -2.53
CA PHE A 12 -13.32 -2.38 -3.28
C PHE A 12 -14.00 -2.25 -4.64
N ASP A 13 -15.11 -1.51 -4.73
CA ASP A 13 -15.75 -1.16 -6.01
C ASP A 13 -14.73 -0.52 -6.98
N LEU A 14 -13.98 0.48 -6.53
CA LEU A 14 -12.95 1.13 -7.36
C LEU A 14 -11.88 0.16 -7.86
N GLN A 15 -11.41 -0.72 -6.98
CA GLN A 15 -10.39 -1.70 -7.33
C GLN A 15 -10.91 -2.76 -8.30
N LEU A 16 -12.17 -3.19 -8.16
CA LEU A 16 -12.82 -4.11 -9.09
C LEU A 16 -12.97 -3.49 -10.48
N ARG A 17 -13.46 -2.25 -10.58
CA ARG A 17 -13.60 -1.55 -11.87
C ARG A 17 -12.27 -1.48 -12.63
N PHE A 18 -11.19 -1.22 -11.92
CA PHE A 18 -9.86 -1.21 -12.51
C PHE A 18 -9.40 -2.60 -12.95
N ALA A 19 -9.62 -3.62 -12.12
CA ALA A 19 -9.29 -5.00 -12.47
C ALA A 19 -10.10 -5.49 -13.67
N GLU A 20 -11.37 -5.10 -13.80
CA GLU A 20 -12.23 -5.39 -14.93
C GLU A 20 -11.73 -4.73 -16.21
N ALA A 21 -11.42 -3.43 -16.17
CA ALA A 21 -10.85 -2.73 -17.31
C ALA A 21 -9.52 -3.35 -17.76
N ILE A 22 -8.68 -3.79 -16.82
CA ILE A 22 -7.45 -4.53 -17.14
C ILE A 22 -7.75 -5.91 -17.73
N ALA A 23 -8.70 -6.65 -17.15
CA ALA A 23 -9.10 -7.98 -17.62
C ALA A 23 -9.54 -7.91 -19.08
N GLU A 24 -10.35 -6.92 -19.43
CA GLU A 24 -10.80 -6.66 -20.80
C GLU A 24 -9.63 -6.26 -21.69
N THR A 25 -8.89 -5.21 -21.32
CA THR A 25 -7.82 -4.63 -22.16
C THR A 25 -6.68 -5.61 -22.42
N LYS A 26 -6.35 -6.47 -21.45
CA LYS A 26 -5.30 -7.48 -21.56
C LYS A 26 -5.81 -8.86 -21.93
N SER A 27 -7.12 -9.03 -22.12
CA SER A 27 -7.77 -10.33 -22.34
C SER A 27 -7.35 -11.38 -21.31
N MET A 28 -7.27 -10.98 -20.04
CA MET A 28 -6.86 -11.85 -18.93
C MET A 28 -8.05 -12.21 -18.03
N PRO A 29 -8.03 -13.36 -17.35
CA PRO A 29 -9.10 -13.72 -16.42
C PRO A 29 -9.27 -12.68 -15.30
N ILE A 30 -10.52 -12.33 -14.98
CA ILE A 30 -10.80 -11.33 -13.93
C ILE A 30 -10.16 -11.69 -12.57
N ALA A 31 -10.18 -12.97 -12.19
CA ALA A 31 -9.57 -13.41 -10.94
C ALA A 31 -8.04 -13.17 -10.92
N GLU A 32 -7.38 -13.30 -12.06
CA GLU A 32 -5.96 -12.99 -12.19
C GLU A 32 -5.73 -11.48 -12.16
N ALA A 33 -6.57 -10.70 -12.85
CA ALA A 33 -6.48 -9.24 -12.81
C ALA A 33 -6.67 -8.70 -11.38
N VAL A 34 -7.64 -9.24 -10.64
CA VAL A 34 -7.87 -8.87 -9.25
C VAL A 34 -6.68 -9.27 -8.37
N LEU A 35 -6.10 -10.46 -8.55
CA LEU A 35 -4.91 -10.88 -7.80
C LEU A 35 -3.72 -9.95 -8.01
N LEU A 36 -3.46 -9.55 -9.25
CA LEU A 36 -2.23 -8.81 -9.61
C LEU A 36 -2.37 -7.31 -9.43
N TYR A 37 -3.56 -6.74 -9.62
CA TYR A 37 -3.75 -5.29 -9.73
C TYR A 37 -4.58 -4.68 -8.62
N THR A 38 -5.04 -5.45 -7.62
CA THR A 38 -5.70 -4.92 -6.42
C THR A 38 -4.96 -5.33 -5.16
N ASN A 39 -5.27 -4.68 -4.04
CA ASN A 39 -4.72 -5.03 -2.73
C ASN A 39 -5.53 -6.11 -1.98
N PHE A 40 -6.48 -6.77 -2.64
CA PHE A 40 -7.46 -7.64 -1.98
C PHE A 40 -6.82 -8.77 -1.19
N HIS A 41 -5.81 -9.45 -1.76
CA HIS A 41 -5.15 -10.56 -1.07
C HIS A 41 -4.64 -10.14 0.32
N ARG A 42 -3.96 -8.99 0.39
CA ARG A 42 -3.48 -8.43 1.66
C ARG A 42 -4.63 -7.94 2.54
N ARG A 43 -5.62 -7.24 1.98
CA ARG A 43 -6.79 -6.74 2.74
C ARG A 43 -7.66 -7.85 3.31
N PHE A 44 -7.67 -9.01 2.68
CA PHE A 44 -8.34 -10.21 3.15
C PHE A 44 -7.52 -10.97 4.19
N GLY A 45 -6.41 -10.39 4.68
CA GLY A 45 -5.56 -11.01 5.69
C GLY A 45 -4.80 -12.23 5.20
N LEU A 46 -4.68 -12.43 3.89
CA LEU A 46 -4.05 -13.63 3.30
C LEU A 46 -2.53 -13.46 3.09
N GLY A 47 -1.96 -12.31 3.50
CA GLY A 47 -0.54 -12.00 3.38
C GLY A 47 -0.14 -11.53 1.98
N ASP A 48 1.13 -11.71 1.64
CA ASP A 48 1.66 -11.40 0.31
C ASP A 48 1.50 -12.58 -0.65
N VAL A 49 1.39 -12.29 -1.94
CA VAL A 49 1.27 -13.33 -2.98
C VAL A 49 2.65 -13.94 -3.23
N THR A 50 2.87 -15.15 -2.74
CA THR A 50 4.13 -15.88 -2.87
C THR A 50 4.16 -16.76 -4.13
N ARG A 51 5.33 -17.32 -4.44
CA ARG A 51 5.50 -18.28 -5.55
C ARG A 51 5.03 -19.69 -5.18
N ASP A 52 4.90 -19.99 -3.88
CA ASP A 52 4.64 -21.33 -3.34
C ASP A 52 3.17 -21.77 -3.43
N GLY A 53 2.37 -21.02 -4.19
CA GLY A 53 0.97 -21.31 -4.45
C GLY A 53 0.02 -20.33 -3.76
N LEU A 54 -1.19 -20.24 -4.31
CA LEU A 54 -2.23 -19.34 -3.80
C LEU A 54 -2.86 -19.88 -2.52
N ASN A 55 -3.13 -18.98 -1.57
CA ASN A 55 -3.88 -19.29 -0.35
C ASN A 55 -5.22 -20.00 -0.71
N PRO A 56 -5.61 -21.09 -0.01
CA PRO A 56 -6.88 -21.78 -0.28
C PRO A 56 -8.11 -20.85 -0.25
N GLN A 57 -8.16 -19.90 0.70
CA GLN A 57 -9.24 -18.92 0.79
C GLN A 57 -9.24 -17.96 -0.42
N TRP A 58 -8.06 -17.62 -0.94
CA TRP A 58 -7.98 -16.85 -2.19
C TRP A 58 -8.54 -17.64 -3.37
N ARG A 59 -8.27 -18.94 -3.45
CA ARG A 59 -8.83 -19.79 -4.53
C ARG A 59 -10.35 -19.84 -4.48
N GLU A 60 -10.94 -19.91 -3.30
CA GLU A 60 -12.39 -19.82 -3.11
C GLU A 60 -12.93 -18.48 -3.61
N TYR A 61 -12.32 -17.37 -3.17
CA TYR A 61 -12.67 -16.04 -3.65
C TYR A 61 -12.60 -15.92 -5.17
N ALA A 62 -11.48 -16.35 -5.76
CA ALA A 62 -11.22 -16.31 -7.19
C ALA A 62 -12.21 -17.15 -8.00
N HIS A 63 -12.55 -18.35 -7.51
CA HIS A 63 -13.51 -19.24 -8.17
C HIS A 63 -14.92 -18.65 -8.14
N GLY A 64 -15.35 -18.10 -6.98
CA GLY A 64 -16.61 -17.38 -6.86
C GLY A 64 -16.68 -16.19 -7.81
N LEU A 65 -15.64 -15.34 -7.81
CA LEU A 65 -15.56 -14.15 -8.65
C LEU A 65 -15.66 -14.48 -10.15
N SER A 66 -15.00 -15.55 -10.59
CA SER A 66 -14.95 -15.95 -12.01
C SER A 66 -16.29 -16.42 -12.57
N ARG A 67 -17.24 -16.82 -11.71
CA ARG A 67 -18.58 -17.29 -12.12
C ARG A 67 -19.60 -16.16 -12.23
N LEU A 68 -19.25 -14.95 -11.82
CA LEU A 68 -20.15 -13.81 -11.77
C LEU A 68 -20.02 -12.96 -13.04
N GLY A 69 -21.16 -12.62 -13.63
CA GLY A 69 -21.25 -11.99 -14.94
C GLY A 69 -21.31 -10.47 -14.90
N THR A 70 -21.79 -9.87 -13.80
CA THR A 70 -21.90 -8.41 -13.67
C THR A 70 -20.97 -7.84 -12.60
N HIS A 71 -20.68 -6.55 -12.72
CA HIS A 71 -19.90 -5.80 -11.74
C HIS A 71 -20.57 -5.85 -10.35
N GLU A 72 -21.88 -5.63 -10.27
CA GLU A 72 -22.64 -5.60 -9.01
C GLU A 72 -22.56 -6.95 -8.28
N GLN A 73 -22.63 -8.05 -9.04
CA GLN A 73 -22.46 -9.39 -8.49
C GLN A 73 -21.06 -9.57 -7.90
N ARG A 74 -20.02 -9.15 -8.63
CA ARG A 74 -18.61 -9.25 -8.17
C ARG A 74 -18.33 -8.36 -6.97
N ALA A 75 -18.89 -7.15 -6.94
CA ALA A 75 -18.82 -6.24 -5.81
C ALA A 75 -19.51 -6.84 -4.57
N GLY A 76 -20.72 -7.39 -4.74
CA GLY A 76 -21.46 -8.09 -3.69
C GLY A 76 -20.69 -9.29 -3.14
N TRP A 77 -20.13 -10.13 -4.00
CA TRP A 77 -19.29 -11.26 -3.62
C TRP A 77 -18.03 -10.83 -2.86
N THR A 78 -17.33 -9.82 -3.36
CA THR A 78 -16.13 -9.26 -2.71
C THR A 78 -16.45 -8.69 -1.33
N GLN A 79 -17.59 -8.02 -1.21
CA GLN A 79 -18.07 -7.49 0.05
C GLN A 79 -18.41 -8.60 1.05
N GLN A 80 -19.11 -9.65 0.60
CA GLN A 80 -19.45 -10.81 1.43
C GLN A 80 -18.21 -11.59 1.84
N PHE A 81 -17.26 -11.81 0.93
CA PHE A 81 -16.01 -12.49 1.26
C PHE A 81 -15.24 -11.71 2.33
N TYR A 82 -15.16 -10.38 2.19
CA TYR A 82 -14.45 -9.53 3.15
C TYR A 82 -15.03 -9.56 4.57
N THR A 83 -16.35 -9.73 4.74
CA THR A 83 -16.94 -9.80 6.09
C THR A 83 -16.52 -11.05 6.85
N GLN A 84 -16.12 -12.11 6.14
CA GLN A 84 -15.66 -13.39 6.68
C GLN A 84 -14.13 -13.52 6.66
N ALA A 85 -13.45 -12.65 5.94
CA ALA A 85 -12.01 -12.68 5.80
C ALA A 85 -11.30 -12.35 7.14
N PRO A 86 -10.12 -12.96 7.40
CA PRO A 86 -9.34 -12.64 8.57
C PRO A 86 -8.91 -11.17 8.59
N GLU A 87 -8.51 -10.71 9.78
CA GLU A 87 -7.92 -9.38 9.91
C GLU A 87 -6.54 -9.33 9.24
N GLU A 88 -6.28 -8.22 8.55
CA GLU A 88 -4.94 -7.93 8.04
C GLU A 88 -3.98 -7.76 9.23
N ARG A 89 -2.91 -8.56 9.24
CA ARG A 89 -1.85 -8.47 10.25
C ARG A 89 -0.56 -7.97 9.58
N PRO A 90 0.25 -7.14 10.27
CA PRO A 90 1.59 -6.82 9.82
C PRO A 90 2.39 -8.12 9.63
N ALA A 91 3.15 -8.21 8.53
CA ALA A 91 4.02 -9.36 8.29
C ALA A 91 5.11 -9.49 9.38
N PHE A 92 5.53 -8.37 9.95
CA PHE A 92 6.53 -8.30 11.03
C PHE A 92 5.96 -7.49 12.20
N PRO A 93 5.19 -8.10 13.11
CA PRO A 93 4.60 -7.41 14.25
C PRO A 93 5.63 -6.70 15.14
N ASP A 94 6.82 -7.29 15.29
CA ASP A 94 7.91 -6.73 16.11
C ASP A 94 8.67 -5.58 15.44
N HIS A 95 8.25 -5.18 14.23
CA HIS A 95 8.86 -4.08 13.47
C HIS A 95 7.96 -2.84 13.43
N VAL A 96 6.98 -2.74 14.32
CA VAL A 96 5.98 -1.65 14.34
C VAL A 96 6.34 -0.57 15.36
N PHE A 97 6.39 0.68 14.90
CA PHE A 97 6.72 1.87 15.67
C PHE A 97 5.66 2.96 15.41
N GLY A 98 4.58 2.91 16.19
CA GLY A 98 3.44 3.82 16.01
C GLY A 98 2.86 3.75 14.60
N CYS A 99 2.96 4.82 13.81
CA CYS A 99 2.46 4.83 12.42
C CYS A 99 3.42 4.20 11.40
N PHE A 100 4.63 3.83 11.80
CA PHE A 100 5.64 3.25 10.92
C PHE A 100 5.84 1.77 11.19
N ASP A 101 6.24 1.03 10.16
CA ASP A 101 6.86 -0.28 10.31
C ASP A 101 7.90 -0.50 9.23
N PHE A 102 8.73 -1.53 9.38
CA PHE A 102 9.75 -1.85 8.39
C PHE A 102 9.86 -3.35 8.09
N HIS A 103 10.36 -3.64 6.90
CA HIS A 103 10.81 -4.96 6.51
C HIS A 103 12.31 -4.92 6.25
N ALA A 104 13.07 -5.74 6.95
CA ALA A 104 14.49 -5.99 6.72
C ALA A 104 14.77 -7.49 6.82
N SER A 105 15.81 -7.95 6.13
CA SER A 105 16.38 -9.28 6.27
C SER A 105 17.89 -9.16 6.24
N ASP A 106 18.59 -10.02 6.99
CA ASP A 106 20.06 -9.97 7.14
C ASP A 106 20.78 -10.03 5.79
N ASP A 107 20.26 -10.84 4.86
CA ASP A 107 20.90 -11.07 3.55
C ASP A 107 20.83 -9.88 2.58
N SER A 108 19.92 -8.93 2.81
CA SER A 108 19.61 -7.90 1.80
C SER A 108 20.38 -6.59 2.00
N GLY A 109 20.81 -6.30 3.23
CA GLY A 109 21.31 -4.98 3.61
C GLY A 109 20.30 -3.83 3.38
N ILE A 110 19.02 -4.12 3.12
CA ILE A 110 17.99 -3.13 2.78
C ILE A 110 16.88 -3.15 3.84
N VAL A 111 16.56 -1.95 4.34
CA VAL A 111 15.39 -1.69 5.19
C VAL A 111 14.31 -1.03 4.35
N ARG A 112 13.11 -1.63 4.28
CA ARG A 112 11.97 -1.05 3.58
C ARG A 112 10.98 -0.44 4.54
N LEU A 113 10.71 0.86 4.38
CA LEU A 113 9.78 1.59 5.24
C LEU A 113 8.34 1.47 4.75
N HIS A 114 7.44 1.33 5.71
CA HIS A 114 6.00 1.32 5.53
C HIS A 114 5.34 2.31 6.50
N PHE A 115 4.18 2.81 6.09
CA PHE A 115 3.39 3.74 6.88
C PHE A 115 1.92 3.32 6.85
N TYR A 116 1.31 3.28 8.02
CA TYR A 116 -0.11 3.05 8.21
C TYR A 116 -0.66 4.12 9.13
N ASN A 117 -1.80 4.71 8.75
CA ASN A 117 -2.47 5.69 9.59
C ASN A 117 -3.11 5.02 10.81
N ARG A 118 -2.34 4.89 11.90
CA ARG A 118 -2.80 4.35 13.19
C ARG A 118 -3.20 5.45 14.19
N ASP A 119 -3.17 6.71 13.75
CA ASP A 119 -3.51 7.90 14.56
C ASP A 119 -4.86 8.47 14.13
N THR A 120 -5.79 8.56 15.09
CA THR A 120 -7.17 9.02 14.85
C THR A 120 -7.26 10.54 14.62
N LEU A 121 -6.25 11.32 15.03
CA LEU A 121 -6.21 12.78 14.95
C LEU A 121 -5.51 13.32 13.70
N GLY A 122 -5.10 12.43 12.78
CA GLY A 122 -4.39 12.80 11.55
C GLY A 122 -2.88 12.73 11.74
N SER A 123 -2.35 11.54 11.45
CA SER A 123 -0.95 11.13 11.66
C SER A 123 0.11 12.06 11.06
N LEU A 124 -0.19 12.77 9.97
CA LEU A 124 0.74 13.66 9.25
C LEU A 124 0.44 15.15 9.43
N SER A 125 -0.41 15.53 10.39
CA SER A 125 -0.63 16.94 10.72
C SER A 125 0.65 17.61 11.26
N ARG A 126 0.76 18.94 11.15
CA ARG A 126 1.94 19.66 11.68
C ARG A 126 2.16 19.40 13.16
N GLY A 127 1.09 19.37 13.95
CA GLY A 127 1.13 19.10 15.40
C GLY A 127 1.63 17.69 15.76
N ARG A 128 1.56 16.72 14.83
CA ARG A 128 2.07 15.36 15.03
C ARG A 128 3.51 15.14 14.56
N THR A 129 4.15 16.15 13.98
CA THR A 129 5.49 16.00 13.38
C THR A 129 6.53 15.47 14.38
N GLY A 130 6.57 16.04 15.59
CA GLY A 130 7.51 15.59 16.63
C GLY A 130 7.25 14.15 17.08
N GLU A 131 5.99 13.73 17.17
CA GLU A 131 5.64 12.35 17.51
C GLU A 131 6.09 11.37 16.44
N ARG A 132 5.83 11.67 15.16
CA ARG A 132 6.28 10.85 14.02
C ARG A 132 7.81 10.79 13.93
N GLN A 133 8.52 11.88 14.22
CA GLN A 133 9.99 11.89 14.27
C GLN A 133 10.54 11.01 15.40
N ARG A 134 9.91 11.01 16.59
CA ARG A 134 10.30 10.09 17.68
C ARG A 134 10.05 8.63 17.32
N GLU A 135 8.93 8.31 16.68
CA GLU A 135 8.65 6.96 16.20
C GLU A 135 9.73 6.49 15.21
N LEU A 136 10.11 7.34 14.25
CA LEU A 136 11.18 7.04 13.30
C LEU A 136 12.54 6.90 14.01
N ALA A 137 12.88 7.78 14.94
CA ALA A 137 14.12 7.67 15.71
C ALA A 137 14.21 6.34 16.48
N ASN A 138 13.14 5.96 17.19
CA ASN A 138 13.06 4.68 17.91
C ASN A 138 13.17 3.49 16.96
N MET A 139 12.52 3.57 15.80
CA MET A 139 12.59 2.54 14.77
C MET A 139 14.02 2.35 14.25
N PHE A 140 14.72 3.44 13.92
CA PHE A 140 16.09 3.36 13.42
C PHE A 140 17.10 2.94 14.48
N ALA A 141 16.89 3.30 15.75
CA ALA A 141 17.69 2.76 16.86
C ALA A 141 17.53 1.23 16.98
N SER A 142 16.29 0.72 16.84
CA SER A 142 16.03 -0.72 16.84
C SER A 142 16.62 -1.43 15.62
N ILE A 143 16.50 -0.82 14.43
CA ILE A 143 17.10 -1.34 13.19
C ILE A 143 18.60 -1.50 13.37
N ARG A 144 19.29 -0.48 13.87
CA ARG A 144 20.74 -0.51 14.10
C ARG A 144 21.16 -1.67 14.99
N GLN A 145 20.41 -1.92 16.06
CA GLN A 145 20.70 -2.99 17.01
C GLN A 145 20.47 -4.38 16.41
N ARG A 146 19.39 -4.54 15.62
CA ARG A 146 18.92 -5.85 15.14
C ARG A 146 19.44 -6.24 13.76
N PHE A 147 19.77 -5.25 12.94
CA PHE A 147 20.21 -5.39 11.55
C PHE A 147 21.47 -4.53 11.32
N PRO A 148 22.58 -4.82 12.01
CA PRO A 148 23.80 -3.99 11.97
C PRO A 148 24.40 -3.90 10.55
N ASP A 149 24.14 -4.90 9.70
CA ASP A 149 24.61 -4.95 8.31
C ASP A 149 23.68 -4.22 7.32
N ALA A 150 22.58 -3.61 7.79
CA ALA A 150 21.74 -2.77 6.95
C ALA A 150 22.55 -1.58 6.43
N ARG A 151 22.45 -1.31 5.12
CA ARG A 151 23.21 -0.26 4.42
C ARG A 151 22.32 0.79 3.76
N HIS A 152 21.12 0.39 3.36
CA HIS A 152 20.22 1.25 2.59
C HIS A 152 18.81 1.19 3.14
N VAL A 153 18.10 2.31 2.99
CA VAL A 153 16.68 2.41 3.29
C VAL A 153 15.94 2.66 1.99
N GLU A 154 14.86 1.92 1.75
CA GLU A 154 13.97 2.09 0.60
C GLU A 154 12.54 2.40 1.05
N GLY A 155 11.80 3.09 0.19
CA GLY A 155 10.38 3.34 0.41
C GLY A 155 9.60 3.42 -0.89
N ARG A 156 8.33 3.04 -0.84
CA ARG A 156 7.39 3.12 -1.96
C ARG A 156 6.05 3.65 -1.51
N SER A 157 5.65 4.83 -1.98
CA SER A 157 4.35 5.42 -1.62
C SER A 157 4.02 6.65 -2.46
N TRP A 158 2.72 6.90 -2.67
CA TRP A 158 2.20 8.20 -3.11
C TRP A 158 2.46 9.31 -2.07
N LEU A 159 2.61 8.95 -0.79
CA LEU A 159 2.85 9.92 0.28
C LEU A 159 4.16 10.70 0.10
N TYR A 160 5.14 10.13 -0.61
CA TYR A 160 6.36 10.87 -0.94
C TYR A 160 6.09 12.08 -1.87
N GLY A 161 4.91 12.18 -2.48
CA GLY A 161 4.48 13.36 -3.23
C GLY A 161 4.04 14.55 -2.36
N ILE A 162 3.71 14.33 -1.08
CA ILE A 162 3.17 15.38 -0.21
C ILE A 162 4.25 15.91 0.76
N GLU A 163 4.27 17.22 0.99
CA GLU A 163 5.21 17.86 1.93
C GLU A 163 5.13 17.23 3.32
N ALA A 164 3.90 16.91 3.75
CA ALA A 164 3.66 16.49 5.11
C ALA A 164 4.32 15.17 5.51
N TYR A 165 4.54 14.29 4.53
CA TYR A 165 5.28 13.06 4.73
C TYR A 165 6.78 13.28 4.55
N ARG A 166 7.17 14.06 3.51
CA ARG A 166 8.57 14.32 3.17
C ARG A 166 9.36 14.97 4.29
N ARG A 167 8.77 15.91 5.03
CA ARG A 167 9.46 16.63 6.12
C ARG A 167 9.97 15.72 7.26
N LEU A 168 9.49 14.49 7.33
CA LEU A 168 9.88 13.52 8.35
C LEU A 168 11.24 12.89 8.08
N PHE A 169 11.70 12.88 6.82
CA PHE A 169 12.85 12.10 6.39
C PHE A 169 14.11 12.96 6.11
N PRO A 170 15.29 12.33 6.00
CA PRO A 170 16.52 13.03 5.56
C PRO A 170 16.35 13.65 4.17
N GLU A 171 17.02 14.77 3.91
CA GLU A 171 16.91 15.49 2.63
C GLU A 171 17.34 14.61 1.45
N GLU A 172 18.42 13.85 1.59
CA GLU A 172 18.94 12.94 0.55
C GLU A 172 17.88 11.92 0.10
N TYR A 173 17.23 11.26 1.06
CA TYR A 173 16.14 10.32 0.81
C TYR A 173 14.93 10.98 0.16
N VAL A 174 14.62 12.21 0.56
CA VAL A 174 13.54 13.00 -0.05
C VAL A 174 13.89 13.40 -1.48
N ARG A 175 15.14 13.74 -1.78
CA ARG A 175 15.60 14.15 -3.11
C ARG A 175 15.71 12.99 -4.09
N SER A 176 15.89 11.77 -3.61
CA SER A 176 16.00 10.56 -4.43
C SER A 176 14.67 10.11 -5.09
N ARG A 177 13.57 10.89 -4.98
CA ARG A 177 12.25 10.49 -5.47
C ARG A 177 12.29 10.23 -6.96
N VAL A 178 11.89 9.03 -7.34
CA VAL A 178 11.63 8.65 -8.74
C VAL A 178 10.19 8.19 -8.86
N VAL A 179 9.47 8.69 -9.87
CA VAL A 179 8.11 8.25 -10.16
C VAL A 179 8.14 6.75 -10.48
N MET A 180 7.22 6.01 -9.87
CA MET A 180 7.04 4.60 -10.19
C MET A 180 6.24 4.51 -11.48
N GLU A 181 6.94 4.35 -12.59
CA GLU A 181 6.37 4.16 -13.93
C GLU A 181 6.23 2.68 -14.29
N HIS A 182 6.53 1.78 -13.37
CA HIS A 182 6.37 0.35 -13.62
C HIS A 182 6.15 -0.34 -12.30
N ASP A 183 4.97 -0.91 -12.15
CA ASP A 183 4.74 -2.01 -11.23
C ASP A 183 4.01 -3.06 -12.05
N ARG A 184 4.61 -4.24 -12.15
CA ARG A 184 3.92 -5.39 -12.76
C ARG A 184 2.69 -5.81 -11.93
N ARG A 185 2.57 -5.30 -10.70
CA ARG A 185 1.52 -5.64 -9.72
C ARG A 185 1.19 -4.44 -8.83
N PHE A 186 -0.09 -4.18 -8.61
CA PHE A 186 -0.57 -3.10 -7.72
C PHE A 186 -1.17 -3.67 -6.43
N GLN A 187 -0.46 -4.61 -5.80
CA GLN A 187 -0.93 -5.36 -4.64
C GLN A 187 -0.81 -4.59 -3.30
N GLY A 188 -0.06 -3.49 -3.28
CA GLY A 188 0.22 -2.72 -2.07
C GLY A 188 -0.59 -1.43 -1.95
N MET A 189 -0.56 -0.85 -0.74
CA MET A 189 -1.17 0.45 -0.45
C MET A 189 -0.42 1.65 -1.07
N ALA A 190 0.75 1.42 -1.68
CA ALA A 190 1.60 2.48 -2.23
C ALA A 190 0.88 3.35 -3.27
N ARG A 191 -0.10 2.79 -4.00
CA ARG A 191 -0.99 3.53 -4.92
C ARG A 191 -2.38 3.67 -4.34
N TRP A 192 -2.97 2.57 -3.90
CA TRP A 192 -4.35 2.51 -3.44
C TRP A 192 -4.64 3.40 -2.23
N GLY A 193 -3.65 3.65 -1.37
CA GLY A 193 -3.83 4.50 -0.19
C GLY A 193 -4.23 5.93 -0.50
N GLN A 194 -4.01 6.43 -1.73
CA GLN A 194 -4.37 7.80 -2.09
C GLN A 194 -5.88 8.07 -2.01
N PHE A 195 -6.68 7.04 -2.31
CA PHE A 195 -8.13 7.14 -2.33
C PHE A 195 -8.74 7.29 -0.93
N LEU A 196 -8.05 6.88 0.12
CA LEU A 196 -8.61 6.87 1.46
C LEU A 196 -8.33 8.18 2.20
N ASP A 197 -9.37 8.71 2.85
CA ASP A 197 -9.24 9.75 3.86
C ASP A 197 -8.78 9.16 5.22
N ARG A 198 -8.63 10.02 6.23
CA ARG A 198 -8.22 9.60 7.58
C ARG A 198 -9.20 8.66 8.28
N ARG A 199 -10.47 8.64 7.86
CA ARG A 199 -11.53 7.78 8.39
C ARG A 199 -11.65 6.47 7.60
N GLY A 200 -10.94 6.35 6.48
CA GLY A 200 -11.01 5.21 5.58
C GLY A 200 -12.10 5.34 4.51
N ASN A 201 -12.68 6.52 4.32
CA ASN A 201 -13.64 6.76 3.24
C ASN A 201 -12.92 7.09 1.94
N VAL A 202 -13.54 6.74 0.82
CA VAL A 202 -13.04 7.12 -0.51
C VAL A 202 -13.22 8.62 -0.73
N LYS A 203 -12.15 9.30 -1.15
CA LYS A 203 -12.16 10.73 -1.52
C LYS A 203 -12.87 10.92 -2.87
N PRO A 204 -13.99 11.68 -2.93
CA PRO A 204 -14.80 11.81 -4.15
C PRO A 204 -14.02 12.30 -5.37
N ALA A 205 -13.25 13.39 -5.24
CA ALA A 205 -12.51 13.97 -6.37
C ALA A 205 -11.47 12.99 -6.97
N LEU A 206 -10.82 12.18 -6.13
CA LEU A 206 -9.87 11.18 -6.62
C LEU A 206 -10.58 9.99 -7.25
N LYS A 207 -11.73 9.57 -6.70
CA LYS A 207 -12.60 8.55 -7.31
C LYS A 207 -13.03 8.98 -8.71
N GLU A 208 -13.56 10.18 -8.86
CA GLU A 208 -14.02 10.72 -10.15
C GLU A 208 -12.89 10.76 -11.18
N THR A 209 -11.72 11.30 -10.80
CA THR A 209 -10.55 11.35 -11.68
C THR A 209 -10.11 9.95 -12.10
N PHE A 210 -10.07 9.00 -11.16
CA PHE A 210 -9.67 7.62 -11.45
C PHE A 210 -10.64 6.92 -12.39
N LEU A 211 -11.95 7.04 -12.17
CA LEU A 211 -12.97 6.48 -13.05
C LEU A 211 -12.92 7.08 -14.45
N HIS A 212 -12.68 8.39 -14.55
CA HIS A 212 -12.44 9.04 -15.84
C HIS A 212 -11.21 8.45 -16.55
N ASN A 213 -10.10 8.29 -15.83
CA ASN A 213 -8.86 7.75 -16.41
C ASN A 213 -8.99 6.26 -16.80
N ILE A 214 -9.77 5.46 -16.08
CA ILE A 214 -10.04 4.05 -16.44
C ILE A 214 -10.66 3.97 -17.84
N GLY A 215 -11.59 4.88 -18.17
CA GLY A 215 -12.20 4.93 -19.51
C GLY A 215 -11.22 5.21 -20.65
N ARG A 216 -9.96 5.57 -20.33
CA ARG A 216 -8.88 5.88 -21.27
C ARG A 216 -7.64 5.03 -21.02
N LEU A 217 -7.83 3.84 -20.44
CA LEU A 217 -6.76 2.95 -20.00
C LEU A 217 -5.77 2.64 -21.14
N ASP A 218 -4.48 2.92 -20.90
CA ASP A 218 -3.38 2.44 -21.72
C ASP A 218 -2.73 1.23 -21.04
N ALA A 219 -2.79 0.06 -21.69
CA ALA A 219 -2.25 -1.20 -21.19
C ALA A 219 -0.74 -1.16 -20.89
N THR A 220 -0.02 -0.27 -21.56
CA THR A 220 1.43 -0.06 -21.40
C THR A 220 1.75 0.95 -20.31
N ARG A 221 0.78 1.79 -19.92
CA ARG A 221 0.93 2.90 -18.95
C ARG A 221 -0.12 2.86 -17.83
N LEU A 222 -0.39 1.66 -17.31
CA LEU A 222 -1.43 1.44 -16.28
C LEU A 222 -1.33 2.34 -15.04
N TRP A 223 -0.12 2.81 -14.68
CA TRP A 223 0.08 3.67 -13.52
C TRP A 223 -0.54 5.06 -13.68
N GLU A 224 -0.81 5.51 -14.90
CA GLU A 224 -1.35 6.84 -15.19
C GLU A 224 -2.83 6.98 -14.88
N VAL A 225 -3.50 5.84 -14.66
CA VAL A 225 -4.88 5.85 -14.21
C VAL A 225 -5.00 6.46 -12.82
N PHE A 226 -3.98 6.27 -11.98
CA PHE A 226 -3.97 6.76 -10.61
C PHE A 226 -3.82 8.30 -10.59
N PRO A 227 -4.73 9.04 -9.91
CA PRO A 227 -4.73 10.51 -9.91
C PRO A 227 -3.44 11.15 -9.40
N LEU A 228 -2.78 10.51 -8.42
CA LEU A 228 -1.53 10.96 -7.84
C LEU A 228 -0.40 9.98 -8.18
N PRO A 229 0.80 10.49 -8.51
CA PRO A 229 1.97 9.65 -8.72
C PRO A 229 2.40 8.97 -7.42
N SER A 230 2.87 7.73 -7.55
CA SER A 230 3.62 7.03 -6.50
C SER A 230 5.10 7.13 -6.77
N PHE A 231 5.90 7.19 -5.71
CA PHE A 231 7.35 7.33 -5.81
C PHE A 231 8.06 6.19 -5.13
N ARG A 232 9.23 5.83 -5.68
CA ARG A 232 10.28 5.12 -4.98
C ARG A 232 11.33 6.11 -4.48
N VAL A 233 11.88 5.84 -3.31
CA VAL A 233 12.95 6.60 -2.66
C VAL A 233 13.98 5.65 -2.09
N SER A 234 15.24 6.08 -2.02
CA SER A 234 16.35 5.32 -1.47
C SER A 234 17.45 6.25 -0.99
N ALA A 235 18.10 5.92 0.12
CA ALA A 235 19.29 6.60 0.60
C ALA A 235 20.11 5.64 1.49
N PRO A 236 21.41 5.93 1.71
CA PRO A 236 22.21 5.25 2.71
C PRO A 236 21.56 5.33 4.10
N ILE A 237 21.67 4.27 4.89
CA ILE A 237 21.08 4.22 6.23
C ILE A 237 21.69 5.27 7.17
N ASP A 238 22.96 5.64 6.95
CA ASP A 238 23.68 6.65 7.73
C ASP A 238 22.99 8.01 7.68
N ALA A 239 22.35 8.37 6.56
CA ALA A 239 21.57 9.60 6.45
C ALA A 239 20.43 9.65 7.49
N PHE A 240 19.86 8.49 7.85
CA PHE A 240 18.83 8.39 8.87
C PHE A 240 19.42 8.41 10.27
N TYR A 241 20.57 7.76 10.50
CA TYR A 241 21.26 7.84 11.78
C TYR A 241 21.67 9.27 12.12
N VAL A 242 22.21 10.02 11.15
CA VAL A 242 22.51 11.45 11.32
C VAL A 242 21.23 12.25 11.57
N ARG A 243 20.17 12.04 10.78
CA ARG A 243 18.91 12.80 10.89
C ARG A 243 18.23 12.66 12.25
N TYR A 244 18.35 11.50 12.88
CA TYR A 244 17.71 11.16 14.15
C TYR A 244 18.69 11.06 15.32
N GLU A 245 19.93 11.53 15.14
CA GLU A 245 20.95 11.61 16.20
C GLU A 245 21.26 10.25 16.86
N ILE A 246 21.26 9.19 16.06
CA ILE A 246 21.59 7.84 16.51
C ILE A 246 23.11 7.68 16.45
N GLN A 247 23.72 7.40 17.61
CA GLN A 247 25.19 7.24 17.75
C GLN A 247 25.72 6.20 16.76
N ILE A 248 26.77 6.55 16.00
CA ILE A 248 27.49 5.70 15.02
C ILE A 248 28.58 4.89 15.68
#